data_AF-A0A973ZC58-F1
#
_entry.id   AF-A0A973ZC58-F1
#
_cell.length_a   1.000
_cell.length_b   1.000
_cell.length_c   1.000
_cell.angle_alpha   90.00
_cell.angle_beta   90.00
_cell.angle_gamma   90.00
#
_symmetry.space_group_name_H-M   'P 1'
#
loop_
_entity.id
_entity.type
_entity.pdbx_description
1 polymer ?
#
loop_
_entity_poly.entity_id
_entity_poly.type
_entity_poly.pdbx_seq_one_letter_code
_entity_poly.pdbx_strand_id
1 'polypeptide(L)'
;MTDLVIRTLSAGDAHLFDAHPDPLGAREGHQRTVFRPEWKRVALRDGTVVARGAWWGGPDDSEPLNINWFDVTEGEEEAGAELLRSAPWQVELEINLPGGWRDEPGLKNAAKARFNAARAAGYELLVERFLYRWTPDLGLP
;
A
#
# COMPACT_ATOMS: atom_id res chain seq x y z
N MET A 1 -10.19 23.15 -2.56
CA MET A 1 -9.56 21.87 -2.22
C MET A 1 -9.45 21.86 -0.71
N THR A 2 -9.98 20.85 -0.05
CA THR A 2 -9.94 20.72 1.41
C THR A 2 -8.55 20.26 1.82
N ASP A 3 -8.09 20.71 2.99
CA ASP A 3 -6.71 20.46 3.41
C ASP A 3 -6.45 18.98 3.63
N LEU A 4 -5.28 18.53 3.17
CA LEU A 4 -4.83 17.16 3.37
C LEU A 4 -4.36 16.99 4.81
N VAL A 5 -4.88 15.99 5.50
CA VAL A 5 -4.46 15.64 6.87
C VAL A 5 -3.82 14.26 6.86
N ILE A 6 -2.55 14.18 7.24
CA ILE A 6 -1.84 12.91 7.40
C ILE A 6 -1.83 12.52 8.87
N ARG A 7 -2.18 11.26 9.16
CA ARG A 7 -2.19 10.71 10.51
C ARG A 7 -1.38 9.43 10.59
N THR A 8 -0.50 9.36 11.58
CA THR A 8 0.00 8.08 12.08
C THR A 8 -1.05 7.48 13.00
N LEU A 9 -1.36 6.20 12.82
CA LEU A 9 -2.41 5.54 13.56
C LEU A 9 -1.91 5.03 14.92
N SER A 10 -2.89 4.69 15.74
CA SER A 10 -2.80 4.07 17.05
C SER A 10 -3.77 2.90 17.10
N ALA A 11 -3.81 2.15 18.20
CA ALA A 11 -4.82 1.11 18.38
C ALA A 11 -6.27 1.64 18.30
N GLY A 12 -6.52 2.90 18.69
CA GLY A 12 -7.88 3.48 18.72
C GLY A 12 -8.44 3.87 17.36
N ASP A 13 -7.59 4.20 16.40
CA ASP A 13 -7.97 4.67 15.06
C ASP A 13 -7.43 3.77 13.93
N ALA A 14 -6.90 2.60 14.25
CA ALA A 14 -6.45 1.59 13.28
C ALA A 14 -7.52 1.22 12.23
N HIS A 15 -8.80 1.31 12.59
CA HIS A 15 -9.93 1.05 11.69
C HIS A 15 -9.98 1.98 10.47
N LEU A 16 -9.40 3.19 10.56
CA LEU A 16 -9.28 4.10 9.41
C LEU A 16 -8.48 3.48 8.28
N PHE A 17 -7.47 2.66 8.61
CA PHE A 17 -6.71 1.94 7.60
C PHE A 17 -7.62 1.01 6.80
N ASP A 18 -8.49 0.25 7.47
CA ASP A 18 -9.36 -0.74 6.86
C ASP A 18 -10.57 -0.14 6.13
N ALA A 19 -10.94 1.10 6.42
CA ALA A 19 -12.03 1.82 5.77
C ALA A 19 -11.75 2.15 4.29
N HIS A 20 -10.48 2.20 3.88
CA HIS A 20 -10.10 2.45 2.49
C HIS A 20 -10.33 1.19 1.62
N PRO A 21 -10.84 1.34 0.38
CA PRO A 21 -11.00 0.21 -0.54
C PRO A 21 -9.70 -0.57 -0.79
N ASP A 22 -9.82 -1.87 -1.05
CA ASP A 22 -8.70 -2.76 -1.37
C ASP A 22 -8.85 -3.34 -2.80
N PRO A 23 -8.70 -2.50 -3.85
CA PRO A 23 -8.97 -2.92 -5.23
C PRO A 23 -7.97 -3.94 -5.76
N LEU A 24 -6.80 -4.10 -5.14
CA LEU A 24 -5.77 -5.05 -5.54
C LEU A 24 -5.74 -6.31 -4.66
N GLY A 25 -6.63 -6.42 -3.67
CA GLY A 25 -6.74 -7.59 -2.80
C GLY A 25 -5.55 -7.79 -1.87
N ALA A 26 -4.83 -6.73 -1.49
CA ALA A 26 -3.66 -6.81 -0.63
C ALA A 26 -3.97 -7.47 0.73
N ARG A 27 -5.20 -7.31 1.24
CA ARG A 27 -5.67 -7.96 2.47
C ARG A 27 -5.53 -9.47 2.43
N GLU A 28 -5.80 -10.10 1.28
CA GLU A 28 -5.69 -11.54 1.12
C GLU A 28 -4.23 -11.99 1.26
N GLY A 29 -3.29 -11.29 0.62
CA GLY A 29 -1.86 -11.56 0.73
C GLY A 29 -1.30 -11.37 2.15
N HIS A 30 -1.92 -10.49 2.94
CA HIS A 30 -1.49 -10.13 4.29
C HIS A 30 -2.29 -10.77 5.44
N GLN A 31 -3.10 -11.80 5.18
CA GLN A 31 -3.91 -12.47 6.22
C GLN A 31 -3.10 -12.96 7.44
N ARG A 32 -1.80 -13.25 7.24
CA ARG A 32 -0.88 -13.73 8.28
C ARG A 32 0.13 -12.67 8.72
N THR A 33 0.06 -11.46 8.18
CA THR A 33 0.96 -10.36 8.52
C THR A 33 0.39 -9.59 9.71
N VAL A 34 1.18 -9.46 10.77
CA VAL A 34 0.85 -8.58 11.91
C VAL A 34 1.38 -7.19 11.61
N PHE A 35 0.48 -6.20 11.65
CA PHE A 35 0.84 -4.80 11.46
C PHE A 35 0.69 -4.01 12.77
N ARG A 36 1.75 -3.31 13.16
CA ARG A 36 1.76 -2.33 14.25
C ARG A 36 0.99 -1.07 13.85
N PRO A 37 -0.06 -0.65 14.57
CA PRO A 37 -0.81 0.56 14.23
C PRO A 37 0.04 1.82 14.14
N GLU A 38 1.04 1.96 15.01
CA GLU A 38 2.00 3.06 15.04
C GLU A 38 2.88 3.14 13.78
N TRP A 39 2.90 2.09 12.96
CA TRP A 39 3.57 2.05 11.66
C TRP A 39 2.59 2.08 10.50
N LYS A 40 1.31 2.33 10.76
CA LYS A 40 0.30 2.63 9.75
C LYS A 40 0.06 4.12 9.68
N ARG A 41 -0.11 4.63 8.47
CA ARG A 41 -0.47 6.02 8.23
C ARG A 41 -1.59 6.11 7.20
N VAL A 42 -2.43 7.14 7.33
CA VAL A 42 -3.48 7.48 6.36
C VAL A 42 -3.39 8.95 5.98
N ALA A 43 -3.76 9.25 4.74
CA ALA A 43 -4.01 10.61 4.26
C ALA A 43 -5.51 10.80 4.12
N LEU A 44 -6.04 11.89 4.67
CA LEU A 44 -7.47 12.19 4.74
C LEU A 44 -7.79 13.51 4.02
N ARG A 45 -8.90 13.53 3.30
CA ARG A 45 -9.59 14.75 2.88
C ARG A 45 -11.03 14.72 3.38
N ASP A 46 -11.44 15.76 4.09
CA ASP A 46 -12.78 15.85 4.70
C ASP A 46 -13.16 14.60 5.53
N GLY A 47 -12.19 14.05 6.26
CA GLY A 47 -12.37 12.85 7.07
C GLY A 47 -12.42 11.53 6.27
N THR A 48 -12.34 11.58 4.94
CA THR A 48 -12.30 10.40 4.07
C THR A 48 -10.86 10.00 3.79
N VAL A 49 -10.54 8.71 3.96
CA VAL A 49 -9.20 8.19 3.67
C VAL A 49 -8.99 8.09 2.15
N VAL A 50 -8.10 8.93 1.63
CA VAL A 50 -7.75 8.99 0.21
C VAL A 50 -6.49 8.20 -0.14
N ALA A 51 -5.61 7.95 0.86
CA ALA A 51 -4.45 7.07 0.73
C ALA A 51 -4.12 6.41 2.08
N ARG A 52 -3.51 5.22 2.04
CA ARG A 52 -3.01 4.50 3.22
C ARG A 52 -1.67 3.83 2.95
N GLY A 53 -0.86 3.69 3.99
CA GLY A 53 0.41 2.96 3.95
C GLY A 53 0.66 2.22 5.27
N ALA A 54 1.10 0.97 5.18
CA ALA A 54 1.59 0.20 6.31
C ALA A 54 3.08 -0.09 6.11
N TRP A 55 3.88 0.42 7.03
CA TRP A 55 5.28 0.09 7.16
C TRP A 55 5.39 -1.15 8.04
N TRP A 56 6.15 -2.14 7.58
CA TRP A 56 6.22 -3.45 8.22
C TRP A 56 7.66 -3.80 8.60
N GLY A 57 7.80 -4.57 9.66
CA GLY A 57 9.03 -5.19 10.12
C GLY A 57 8.69 -6.36 11.04
N GLY A 58 9.70 -7.16 11.35
CA GLY A 58 9.60 -8.31 12.25
C GLY A 58 9.20 -7.94 13.68
N PRO A 59 8.82 -8.94 14.50
CA PRO A 59 8.33 -8.72 15.85
C PRO A 59 9.32 -7.95 16.73
N ASP A 60 10.62 -8.21 16.55
CA ASP A 60 11.70 -7.63 17.36
C ASP A 60 12.33 -6.38 16.72
N ASP A 61 11.88 -5.97 15.53
CA ASP A 61 12.43 -4.79 14.84
C ASP A 61 11.96 -3.50 15.50
N SER A 62 12.90 -2.57 15.74
CA SER A 62 12.62 -1.24 16.27
C SER A 62 12.16 -0.24 15.20
N GLU A 63 12.39 -0.54 13.93
CA GLU A 63 12.03 0.27 12.76
C GLU A 63 11.53 -0.62 11.63
N PRO A 64 10.67 -0.12 10.72
CA PRO A 64 10.18 -0.92 9.60
C PRO A 64 11.27 -1.19 8.57
N LEU A 65 11.13 -2.31 7.86
CA LEU A 65 12.02 -2.77 6.79
C LEU A 65 11.51 -2.39 5.40
N ASN A 66 10.19 -2.38 5.20
CA ASN A 66 9.56 -2.03 3.93
C ASN A 66 8.15 -1.45 4.14
N ILE A 67 7.60 -0.89 3.07
CA ILE A 67 6.17 -0.65 2.92
C ILE A 67 5.65 -1.79 2.07
N ASN A 68 4.84 -2.68 2.63
CA ASN A 68 4.31 -3.83 1.89
C ASN A 68 2.80 -3.71 1.63
N TRP A 69 2.15 -2.67 2.16
CA TRP A 69 0.76 -2.36 1.86
C TRP A 69 0.58 -0.85 1.66
N PHE A 70 0.30 -0.45 0.41
CA PHE A 70 0.10 0.95 0.02
C PHE A 70 -1.04 1.07 -0.98
N ASP A 71 -2.01 1.92 -0.69
CA ASP A 71 -3.18 2.16 -1.54
C ASP A 71 -3.50 3.64 -1.67
N VAL A 72 -3.98 4.04 -2.85
CA VAL A 72 -4.30 5.43 -3.19
C VAL A 72 -5.57 5.45 -4.04
N THR A 73 -6.45 6.41 -3.77
CA THR A 73 -7.61 6.71 -4.62
C THR A 73 -7.15 7.29 -5.94
N GLU A 74 -7.76 6.88 -7.06
CA GLU A 74 -7.48 7.48 -8.37
C GLU A 74 -7.72 9.00 -8.34
N GLY A 75 -6.75 9.78 -8.79
CA GLY A 75 -6.79 11.25 -8.71
C GLY A 75 -6.22 11.86 -7.42
N GLU A 76 -5.88 11.04 -6.41
CA GLU A 76 -5.26 11.46 -5.15
C GLU A 76 -3.78 11.04 -5.07
N GLU A 77 -3.10 10.92 -6.22
CA GLU A 77 -1.71 10.48 -6.30
C GLU A 77 -0.78 11.37 -5.48
N GLU A 78 -1.00 12.68 -5.46
CA GLU A 78 -0.21 13.61 -4.66
C GLU A 78 -0.43 13.42 -3.15
N ALA A 79 -1.64 13.05 -2.71
CA ALA A 79 -1.90 12.71 -1.32
C ALA A 79 -1.16 11.42 -0.92
N GLY A 80 -1.15 10.42 -1.81
CA GLY A 80 -0.33 9.23 -1.65
C GLY A 80 1.17 9.54 -1.62
N ALA A 81 1.64 10.46 -2.47
CA ALA A 81 3.03 10.88 -2.51
C ALA A 81 3.45 11.59 -1.22
N GLU A 82 2.63 12.52 -0.73
CA GLU A 82 2.88 13.23 0.52
C GLU A 82 2.82 12.30 1.74
N LEU A 83 1.95 11.28 1.72
CA LEU A 83 1.94 10.22 2.73
C LEU A 83 3.27 9.48 2.80
N LEU A 84 3.89 9.19 1.66
CA LEU A 84 5.20 8.53 1.59
C LEU A 84 6.34 9.48 1.99
N ARG A 85 6.38 10.71 1.44
CA ARG A 85 7.47 11.68 1.70
C ARG A 85 7.53 12.11 3.16
N SER A 86 6.37 12.31 3.79
CA SER A 86 6.29 12.76 5.20
C SER A 86 6.51 11.64 6.21
N ALA A 87 6.72 10.39 5.78
CA ALA A 87 6.94 9.28 6.68
C ALA A 87 8.33 9.40 7.34
N PRO A 88 8.46 9.05 8.63
CA PRO A 88 9.74 9.13 9.32
C PRO A 88 10.75 8.07 8.84
N TRP A 89 10.33 7.13 8.00
CA TRP A 89 11.15 6.03 7.48
C TRP A 89 11.24 6.10 5.95
N GLN A 90 12.47 5.93 5.44
CA GLN A 90 12.76 5.83 4.01
C GLN A 90 13.21 4.40 3.72
N VAL A 91 12.27 3.57 3.29
CA VAL A 91 12.44 2.12 3.09
C VAL A 91 11.87 1.71 1.75
N GLU A 92 12.17 0.48 1.29
CA GLU A 92 11.63 -0.02 0.02
C GLU A 92 10.09 -0.08 0.04
N LEU A 93 9.45 0.18 -1.11
CA LEU A 93 8.02 0.00 -1.33
C LEU A 93 7.76 -1.22 -2.22
N GLU A 94 7.11 -2.22 -1.65
CA GLU A 94 6.65 -3.42 -2.34
C GLU A 94 5.16 -3.31 -2.68
N ILE A 95 4.80 -3.54 -3.94
CA ILE A 95 3.42 -3.55 -4.41
C ILE A 95 3.12 -4.92 -5.02
N ASN A 96 2.31 -5.72 -4.32
CA ASN A 96 1.84 -7.01 -4.82
C ASN A 96 0.62 -6.81 -5.73
N LEU A 97 0.76 -7.19 -7.00
CA LEU A 97 -0.31 -7.03 -8.00
C LEU A 97 -0.99 -8.38 -8.28
N PRO A 98 -2.33 -8.41 -8.38
CA PRO A 98 -3.04 -9.62 -8.75
C PRO A 98 -2.70 -10.08 -10.17
N GLY A 99 -2.84 -11.38 -10.43
CA GLY A 99 -2.70 -11.92 -11.79
C GLY A 99 -3.66 -11.24 -12.77
N GLY A 100 -3.20 -10.96 -13.99
CA GLY A 100 -4.03 -10.30 -15.02
C GLY A 100 -4.27 -8.80 -14.81
N TRP A 101 -3.62 -8.16 -13.82
CA TRP A 101 -3.85 -6.74 -13.51
C TRP A 101 -3.68 -5.77 -14.69
N ARG A 102 -2.89 -6.15 -15.70
CA ARG A 102 -2.62 -5.32 -16.89
C ARG A 102 -3.78 -5.28 -17.88
N ASP A 103 -4.60 -6.33 -17.87
CA ASP A 103 -5.68 -6.57 -18.82
C ASP A 103 -7.02 -6.07 -18.28
N GLU A 104 -7.22 -6.17 -16.97
CA GLU A 104 -8.41 -5.65 -16.28
C GLU A 104 -8.30 -4.14 -16.03
N PRO A 105 -9.14 -3.29 -16.65
CA PRO A 105 -8.99 -1.83 -16.59
C PRO A 105 -9.00 -1.26 -15.16
N GLY A 106 -9.84 -1.79 -14.28
CA GLY A 106 -9.92 -1.35 -12.87
C GLY A 106 -8.64 -1.64 -12.09
N LEU A 107 -8.08 -2.84 -12.23
CA LEU A 107 -6.83 -3.24 -11.58
C LEU A 107 -5.64 -2.44 -12.14
N LYS A 108 -5.64 -2.21 -13.45
CA LYS A 108 -4.63 -1.41 -14.13
C LYS A 108 -4.59 0.02 -13.63
N ASN A 109 -5.76 0.65 -13.47
CA ASN A 109 -5.85 2.02 -12.97
C ASN A 109 -5.43 2.10 -11.50
N ALA A 110 -5.89 1.16 -10.66
CA ALA A 110 -5.46 1.07 -9.27
C ALA A 110 -3.93 0.90 -9.12
N ALA A 111 -3.32 0.03 -9.93
CA ALA A 111 -1.86 -0.14 -9.95
C ALA A 111 -1.15 1.15 -10.39
N LYS A 112 -1.64 1.79 -11.46
CA LYS A 112 -1.08 3.05 -11.96
C LYS A 112 -1.15 4.19 -10.93
N ALA A 113 -2.25 4.33 -10.21
CA ALA A 113 -2.37 5.35 -9.16
C ALA A 113 -1.27 5.19 -8.10
N ARG A 114 -1.03 3.94 -7.63
CA ARG A 114 0.05 3.64 -6.68
C ARG A 114 1.43 3.92 -7.26
N PHE A 115 1.69 3.51 -8.51
CA PHE A 115 2.96 3.78 -9.18
C PHE A 115 3.22 5.28 -9.36
N ASN A 116 2.20 6.05 -9.73
CA ASN A 116 2.31 7.48 -9.93
C ASN A 116 2.59 8.19 -8.59
N ALA A 117 1.88 7.81 -7.52
CA ALA A 117 2.13 8.32 -6.18
C ALA A 117 3.54 7.99 -5.69
N ALA A 118 4.00 6.74 -5.88
CA ALA A 118 5.35 6.32 -5.52
C ALA A 118 6.42 7.14 -6.26
N ARG A 119 6.28 7.31 -7.58
CA ARG A 119 7.20 8.14 -8.37
C ARG A 119 7.19 9.60 -7.95
N ALA A 120 6.03 10.18 -7.69
CA ALA A 120 5.90 11.55 -7.18
C ALA A 120 6.51 11.72 -5.78
N ALA A 121 6.59 10.63 -4.99
CA ALA A 121 7.34 10.59 -3.73
C ALA A 121 8.86 10.40 -3.89
N GLY A 122 9.35 10.19 -5.12
CA GLY A 122 10.78 9.99 -5.41
C GLY A 122 11.22 8.53 -5.49
N TYR A 123 10.29 7.57 -5.48
CA TYR A 123 10.63 6.16 -5.68
C TYR A 123 10.85 5.87 -7.17
N GLU A 124 11.83 5.00 -7.45
CA GLU A 124 12.08 4.46 -8.78
C GLU A 124 11.80 2.95 -8.82
N LEU A 125 11.40 2.45 -9.99
CA LEU A 125 11.18 1.03 -10.17
C LEU A 125 12.53 0.30 -10.15
N LEU A 126 12.74 -0.54 -9.14
CA LEU A 126 13.92 -1.40 -9.07
C LEU A 126 13.75 -2.67 -9.91
N VAL A 127 12.67 -3.42 -9.65
CA VAL A 127 12.46 -4.75 -10.24
C VAL A 127 10.98 -5.13 -10.25
N GLU A 128 10.57 -5.93 -11.23
CA GLU A 128 9.31 -6.68 -11.20
C GLU A 128 9.60 -8.14 -10.88
N ARG A 129 8.97 -8.66 -9.82
CA ARG A 129 9.10 -10.06 -9.39
C ARG A 129 7.84 -10.84 -9.72
N PHE A 130 7.98 -11.93 -10.45
CA PHE A 130 6.87 -12.82 -10.75
C PHE A 130 6.68 -13.83 -9.61
N LEU A 131 5.46 -13.88 -9.07
CA LEU A 131 5.03 -14.85 -8.07
C LEU A 131 4.17 -15.92 -8.75
N TYR A 132 4.64 -17.16 -8.72
CA TYR A 132 3.94 -18.30 -9.30
C TYR A 132 3.36 -19.16 -8.19
N ARG A 133 2.06 -19.44 -8.29
CA ARG A 133 1.41 -20.47 -7.46
C ARG A 133 1.48 -21.79 -8.20
N TRP A 134 2.14 -22.77 -7.61
CA TRP A 134 2.04 -24.13 -8.11
C TRP A 134 0.61 -24.64 -7.92
N THR A 135 0.05 -25.23 -8.97
CA THR A 135 -1.29 -25.83 -9.01
C THR A 135 -1.12 -27.32 -9.27
N PRO A 136 -0.95 -28.14 -8.22
CA PRO A 136 -0.63 -29.57 -8.37
C PRO A 136 -1.63 -30.32 -9.26
N ASP A 137 -2.90 -29.91 -9.22
CA ASP A 137 -3.99 -30.50 -10.00
C ASP A 137 -3.84 -30.31 -11.53
N LEU A 138 -2.94 -29.41 -11.95
CA LEU A 138 -2.62 -29.14 -13.35
C LEU A 138 -1.30 -29.81 -13.80
N GLY A 139 -0.75 -30.72 -12.99
CA GLY A 139 0.50 -31.42 -13.28
C GLY A 139 1.77 -30.67 -12.85
N LEU A 140 2.93 -31.24 -13.18
CA LEU A 140 4.21 -30.55 -13.06
C LEU A 140 4.39 -29.59 -14.26
N PRO A 141 5.07 -28.44 -14.07
CA PRO A 141 5.51 -27.59 -15.18
C PRO A 141 6.34 -28.35 -16.22
#